data_AF-M0HFB3-F1
#
_entry.id   AF-M0HFB3-F1
#
_cell.length_a   1.000
_cell.length_b   1.000
_cell.length_c   1.000
_cell.angle_alpha   90.00
_cell.angle_beta   90.00
_cell.angle_gamma   90.00
#
_symmetry.space_group_name_H-M   'P 1'
#
loop_
_entity.id
_entity.type
_entity.pdbx_description
1 polymer ?
#
loop_
_entity_poly.entity_id
_entity_poly.type
_entity_poly.pdbx_seq_one_letter_code
_entity_poly.pdbx_strand_id
1 'polypeptide(L)'
;MTLNTQRVVLFEDRPERSEKFQEAWEEETVGEDLNIEGFDPGPEFETFDVIEPLREELGDTESPLLVILDEDLTEDTDHGVRQQDVREVCDEKNIPLCIYHRERTSEDETKRRIEEYEEDVVKLDPSRDYERLAADAANIARAFREIRTKYLSLKGAEQQHPIAEILCADEAVRSQMDQYKWGNPRTIVGQIDGMSEAEKDRQFTTLLGYWIYNELLEFPGGLLNPVATAAYLNVDYEAFEDDKQYQEPFSDALYEGPFSEMGQWWWKPQIDQIRANHMTAEDSGIPDGPELFKRLDCDPINTSKCHDEEMGGDHEARYYGVMIQKPVCKEHSKDGGGWLPMGATRSRISVAKHAEYNPWMQ
;
A
#
# COMPACT_ATOMS: atom_id res chain seq x y z
N MET A 1 -18.87 -14.26 -19.90
CA MET A 1 -18.29 -15.00 -18.77
C MET A 1 -19.06 -14.53 -17.57
N THR A 2 -19.83 -15.40 -16.93
CA THR A 2 -20.30 -15.14 -15.55
C THR A 2 -19.03 -14.93 -14.73
N LEU A 3 -18.89 -13.75 -14.12
CA LEU A 3 -17.82 -13.48 -13.18
C LEU A 3 -18.03 -14.50 -12.05
N ASN A 4 -17.08 -15.41 -11.88
CA ASN A 4 -17.09 -16.28 -10.72
C ASN A 4 -16.90 -15.36 -9.51
N THR A 5 -17.83 -15.41 -8.56
CA THR A 5 -17.71 -14.72 -7.28
C THR A 5 -16.33 -15.02 -6.69
N GLN A 6 -15.58 -13.98 -6.33
CA GLN A 6 -14.22 -14.14 -5.83
C GLN A 6 -14.29 -14.43 -4.32
N ARG A 7 -13.67 -15.54 -3.94
CA ARG A 7 -13.59 -16.02 -2.55
C ARG A 7 -12.55 -15.22 -1.76
N VAL A 8 -12.93 -14.76 -0.56
CA VAL A 8 -12.05 -14.16 0.45
C VAL A 8 -12.23 -14.96 1.74
N VAL A 9 -11.14 -15.35 2.39
CA VAL A 9 -11.21 -16.20 3.59
C VAL A 9 -10.75 -15.41 4.82
N LEU A 10 -11.55 -15.42 5.88
CA LEU A 10 -11.26 -14.77 7.15
C LEU A 10 -10.88 -15.82 8.21
N PHE A 11 -9.65 -15.73 8.73
CA PHE A 11 -9.21 -16.46 9.92
C PHE A 11 -9.36 -15.56 11.15
N GLU A 12 -10.37 -15.85 11.97
CA GLU A 12 -10.67 -15.19 13.24
C GLU A 12 -11.22 -16.23 14.20
N ASP A 13 -10.53 -16.41 15.33
CA ASP A 13 -10.81 -17.49 16.28
C ASP A 13 -11.91 -17.13 17.29
N ARG A 14 -12.38 -15.86 17.31
CA ARG A 14 -13.55 -15.44 18.08
C ARG A 14 -14.80 -15.32 17.23
N PRO A 15 -15.85 -16.13 17.47
CA PRO A 15 -17.11 -16.05 16.73
C PRO A 15 -17.74 -14.65 16.71
N GLU A 16 -17.75 -13.95 17.85
CA GLU A 16 -18.33 -12.60 17.96
C GLU A 16 -17.58 -11.55 17.12
N ARG A 17 -16.27 -11.72 16.91
CA ARG A 17 -15.47 -10.81 16.09
C ARG A 17 -15.60 -11.16 14.61
N SER A 18 -15.59 -12.45 14.31
CA SER A 18 -15.82 -12.97 12.97
C SER A 18 -17.17 -12.50 12.43
N GLU A 19 -18.23 -12.58 13.25
CA GLU A 19 -19.57 -12.09 12.90
C GLU A 19 -19.56 -10.58 12.62
N LYS A 20 -18.98 -9.76 13.51
CA LYS A 20 -18.89 -8.31 13.30
C LYS A 20 -18.12 -7.91 12.05
N PHE A 21 -17.00 -8.58 11.79
CA PHE A 21 -16.18 -8.31 10.61
C PHE A 21 -16.96 -8.69 9.35
N GLN A 22 -17.60 -9.87 9.32
CA GLN A 22 -18.38 -10.32 8.18
C GLN A 22 -19.60 -9.43 7.92
N GLU A 23 -20.33 -9.01 8.96
CA GLU A 23 -21.44 -8.06 8.83
C GLU A 23 -20.97 -6.73 8.19
N ALA A 24 -19.88 -6.15 8.70
CA ALA A 24 -19.31 -4.92 8.15
C ALA A 24 -18.82 -5.10 6.70
N TRP A 25 -18.21 -6.26 6.39
CA TRP A 25 -17.78 -6.59 5.03
C TRP A 25 -18.95 -6.71 4.06
N GLU A 26 -20.03 -7.38 4.47
CA GLU A 26 -21.22 -7.57 3.65
C GLU A 26 -21.88 -6.24 3.31
N GLU A 27 -21.94 -5.30 4.27
CA GLU A 27 -22.45 -3.94 4.05
C GLU A 27 -21.58 -3.14 3.06
N GLU A 28 -20.26 -3.29 3.13
CA GLU A 28 -19.31 -2.62 2.25
C GLU A 28 -19.33 -3.18 0.82
N THR A 29 -19.51 -4.50 0.66
CA THR A 29 -19.38 -5.21 -0.62
C THR A 29 -20.73 -5.51 -1.30
N VAL A 30 -21.81 -4.85 -0.88
CA VAL A 30 -23.16 -5.04 -1.43
C VAL A 30 -23.16 -4.87 -2.96
N GLY A 31 -23.57 -5.94 -3.66
CA GLY A 31 -23.71 -5.94 -5.11
C GLY A 31 -22.41 -6.19 -5.87
N GLU A 32 -21.33 -6.53 -5.16
CA GLU A 32 -20.06 -6.95 -5.75
C GLU A 32 -19.91 -8.48 -5.84
N ASP A 33 -19.05 -8.92 -6.76
CA ASP A 33 -18.64 -10.32 -6.88
C ASP A 33 -17.50 -10.67 -5.90
N LEU A 34 -17.62 -10.28 -4.62
CA LEU A 34 -16.71 -10.64 -3.53
C LEU A 34 -17.50 -11.37 -2.44
N ASN A 35 -17.06 -12.56 -2.04
CA ASN A 35 -17.68 -13.33 -0.97
C ASN A 35 -16.65 -13.62 0.12
N ILE A 36 -16.89 -13.09 1.31
CA ILE A 36 -16.12 -13.45 2.50
C ILE A 36 -16.71 -14.70 3.14
N GLU A 37 -15.84 -15.56 3.64
CA GLU A 37 -16.21 -16.71 4.45
C GLU A 37 -15.28 -16.78 5.67
N GLY A 38 -15.88 -16.96 6.85
CA GLY A 38 -15.13 -17.31 8.04
C GLY A 38 -14.56 -18.71 7.92
N PHE A 39 -13.30 -18.88 8.27
CA PHE A 39 -12.68 -20.18 8.44
C PHE A 39 -13.36 -20.91 9.60
N ASP A 40 -13.96 -22.06 9.28
CA ASP A 40 -14.59 -22.96 10.26
C ASP A 40 -13.75 -24.25 10.32
N PRO A 41 -12.95 -24.47 11.40
CA PRO A 41 -12.09 -25.63 11.50
C PRO A 41 -12.93 -26.90 11.67
N GLY A 42 -12.97 -27.71 10.62
CA GLY A 42 -13.50 -29.07 10.67
C GLY A 42 -12.68 -30.02 11.57
N PRO A 43 -13.17 -31.26 11.80
CA PRO A 43 -12.52 -32.26 12.67
C PRO A 43 -11.06 -32.58 12.31
N GLU A 44 -10.67 -32.40 11.05
CA GLU A 44 -9.31 -32.57 10.55
C GLU A 44 -8.29 -31.60 11.18
N PHE A 45 -8.74 -30.44 11.67
CA PHE A 45 -7.91 -29.42 12.34
C PHE A 45 -7.75 -29.64 13.85
N GLU A 46 -8.37 -30.69 14.43
CA GLU A 46 -8.17 -31.10 15.82
C GLU A 46 -6.82 -31.84 16.04
N THR A 47 -6.09 -32.15 14.95
CA THR A 47 -4.80 -32.85 15.00
C THR A 47 -3.61 -31.89 15.04
N PHE A 48 -2.41 -32.40 15.35
CA PHE A 48 -1.19 -31.59 15.36
C PHE A 48 -0.65 -31.25 13.96
N ASP A 49 -1.17 -31.88 12.90
CA ASP A 49 -0.72 -31.67 11.52
C ASP A 49 -1.83 -30.96 10.72
N VAL A 50 -1.85 -29.63 10.83
CA VAL A 50 -2.89 -28.78 10.25
C VAL A 50 -2.55 -28.26 8.85
N ILE A 51 -1.30 -28.42 8.40
CA ILE A 51 -0.82 -27.83 7.15
C ILE A 51 -1.49 -28.48 5.93
N GLU A 52 -1.58 -29.81 5.87
CA GLU A 52 -2.19 -30.47 4.72
C GLU A 52 -3.69 -30.16 4.60
N PRO A 53 -4.49 -30.20 5.70
CA PRO A 53 -5.86 -29.68 5.68
C PRO A 53 -5.96 -28.21 5.24
N LEU A 54 -5.08 -27.32 5.72
CA LEU A 54 -5.04 -25.92 5.27
C LEU A 54 -4.72 -25.79 3.78
N ARG A 55 -3.81 -26.63 3.25
CA ARG A 55 -3.47 -26.66 1.82
C ARG A 55 -4.64 -27.08 0.96
N GLU A 56 -5.48 -28.01 1.43
CA GLU A 56 -6.70 -28.43 0.76
C GLU A 56 -7.76 -27.32 0.83
N GLU A 57 -7.98 -26.75 2.02
CA GLU A 57 -8.95 -25.67 2.26
C GLU A 57 -8.65 -24.41 1.44
N LEU A 58 -7.39 -23.99 1.41
CA LEU A 58 -6.93 -22.83 0.65
C LEU A 58 -6.54 -23.18 -0.78
N GLY A 59 -6.55 -24.48 -1.16
CA GLY A 59 -6.01 -24.97 -2.41
C GLY A 59 -6.83 -26.08 -3.04
N ASP A 60 -7.82 -25.70 -3.86
CA ASP A 60 -8.20 -26.36 -5.11
C ASP A 60 -9.27 -25.55 -5.85
N THR A 61 -9.33 -25.68 -7.19
CA THR A 61 -10.20 -25.04 -8.23
C THR A 61 -10.55 -23.54 -8.13
N GLU A 62 -10.83 -23.00 -6.95
CA GLU A 62 -11.17 -21.62 -6.60
C GLU A 62 -10.28 -21.14 -5.45
N SER A 63 -8.97 -21.03 -5.71
CA SER A 63 -8.01 -20.41 -4.79
C SER A 63 -8.50 -19.02 -4.37
N PRO A 64 -8.46 -18.68 -3.07
CA PRO A 64 -8.90 -17.38 -2.57
C PRO A 64 -8.19 -16.23 -3.29
N LEU A 65 -8.95 -15.15 -3.49
CA LEU A 65 -8.41 -13.88 -3.95
C LEU A 65 -7.55 -13.22 -2.87
N LEU A 66 -7.95 -13.36 -1.61
CA LEU A 66 -7.33 -12.75 -0.45
C LEU A 66 -7.62 -13.61 0.79
N VAL A 67 -6.63 -13.75 1.67
CA VAL A 67 -6.81 -14.23 3.04
C VAL A 67 -6.66 -13.05 4.00
N ILE A 68 -7.58 -12.95 4.96
CA ILE A 68 -7.55 -11.97 6.05
C ILE A 68 -7.35 -12.75 7.35
N LEU A 69 -6.37 -12.35 8.15
CA LEU A 69 -5.90 -13.11 9.29
C LEU A 69 -5.80 -12.23 10.53
N ASP A 70 -6.46 -12.63 11.63
CA ASP A 70 -6.14 -12.11 12.95
C ASP A 70 -4.70 -12.52 13.30
N GLU A 71 -3.89 -11.57 13.78
CA GLU A 71 -2.53 -11.84 14.26
C GLU A 71 -2.50 -12.97 15.30
N ASP A 72 -3.54 -13.11 16.12
CA ASP A 72 -3.53 -13.95 17.31
C ASP A 72 -4.66 -14.99 17.33
N LEU A 73 -4.45 -16.12 16.66
CA LEU A 73 -5.35 -17.29 16.62
C LEU A 73 -5.16 -18.25 17.83
N THR A 74 -4.94 -17.72 19.03
CA THR A 74 -4.64 -18.56 20.23
C THR A 74 -5.72 -18.54 21.31
N GLU A 75 -6.80 -17.79 21.12
CA GLU A 75 -7.86 -17.65 22.10
C GLU A 75 -8.92 -18.73 22.00
N ASP A 76 -9.14 -19.28 20.80
CA ASP A 76 -9.79 -20.58 20.66
C ASP A 76 -8.74 -21.70 20.69
N THR A 77 -8.87 -22.59 21.67
CA THR A 77 -7.93 -23.71 21.87
C THR A 77 -8.36 -24.98 21.15
N ASP A 78 -9.53 -24.99 20.53
CA ASP A 78 -10.15 -26.21 20.02
C ASP A 78 -9.59 -26.64 18.65
N HIS A 79 -8.87 -25.75 17.95
CA HIS A 79 -8.13 -26.07 16.72
C HIS A 79 -6.61 -25.84 16.82
N GLY A 80 -5.83 -26.64 16.07
CA GLY A 80 -4.36 -26.56 16.06
C GLY A 80 -3.78 -25.41 15.25
N VAL A 81 -4.58 -24.73 14.43
CA VAL A 81 -4.14 -23.72 13.45
C VAL A 81 -3.53 -22.49 14.13
N ARG A 82 -2.34 -22.09 13.68
CA ARG A 82 -1.62 -20.88 14.07
C ARG A 82 -1.41 -19.95 12.89
N GLN A 83 -1.13 -18.68 13.20
CA GLN A 83 -0.78 -17.66 12.22
C GLN A 83 0.33 -18.11 11.26
N GLN A 84 1.36 -18.79 11.77
CA GLN A 84 2.47 -19.30 10.97
C GLN A 84 2.03 -20.36 9.95
N ASP A 85 1.06 -21.20 10.30
CA ASP A 85 0.56 -22.26 9.42
C ASP A 85 -0.20 -21.65 8.23
N VAL A 86 -1.04 -20.64 8.49
CA VAL A 86 -1.78 -19.91 7.44
C VAL A 86 -0.81 -19.15 6.52
N ARG A 87 0.20 -18.48 7.10
CA ARG A 87 1.27 -17.79 6.34
C ARG A 87 2.00 -18.74 5.41
N GLU A 88 2.47 -19.89 5.93
CA GLU A 88 3.19 -20.90 5.13
C GLU A 88 2.38 -21.34 3.90
N VAL A 89 1.08 -21.61 4.09
CA VAL A 89 0.20 -22.03 2.99
C VAL A 89 -0.07 -20.88 2.01
N CYS A 90 -0.26 -19.64 2.49
CA CYS A 90 -0.46 -18.49 1.61
C CYS A 90 0.77 -18.25 0.72
N ASP A 91 1.97 -18.32 1.29
CA ASP A 91 3.23 -18.16 0.56
C ASP A 91 3.40 -19.26 -0.50
N GLU A 92 3.16 -20.52 -0.12
CA GLU A 92 3.24 -21.67 -1.03
C GLU A 92 2.26 -21.53 -2.21
N LYS A 93 1.02 -21.12 -1.92
CA LYS A 93 -0.07 -21.02 -2.91
C LYS A 93 -0.09 -19.69 -3.65
N ASN A 94 0.76 -18.73 -3.25
CA ASN A 94 0.82 -17.36 -3.74
C ASN A 94 -0.51 -16.61 -3.55
N ILE A 95 -1.15 -16.79 -2.39
CA ILE A 95 -2.39 -16.12 -2.02
C ILE A 95 -2.04 -14.83 -1.27
N PRO A 96 -2.58 -13.67 -1.68
CA PRO A 96 -2.41 -12.45 -0.93
C PRO A 96 -2.91 -12.59 0.52
N LEU A 97 -2.17 -12.05 1.47
CA LEU A 97 -2.42 -12.13 2.89
C LEU A 97 -2.49 -10.72 3.49
N CYS A 98 -3.60 -10.44 4.16
CA CYS A 98 -3.80 -9.29 5.03
C CYS A 98 -3.79 -9.75 6.48
N ILE A 99 -3.08 -9.02 7.34
CA ILE A 99 -3.08 -9.28 8.78
C ILE A 99 -3.58 -8.03 9.49
N TYR A 100 -4.50 -8.20 10.42
CA TYR A 100 -4.89 -7.15 11.34
C TYR A 100 -4.50 -7.52 12.76
N HIS A 101 -4.16 -6.50 13.53
CA HIS A 101 -3.85 -6.64 14.94
C HIS A 101 -5.05 -6.25 15.78
N ARG A 102 -5.13 -6.78 17.00
CA ARG A 102 -6.12 -6.35 17.98
C ARG A 102 -5.70 -4.98 18.53
N GLU A 103 -6.66 -4.09 18.83
CA GLU A 103 -6.41 -2.81 19.52
C GLU A 103 -5.50 -3.05 20.75
N ARG A 104 -4.35 -2.36 20.80
CA ARG A 104 -3.39 -2.50 21.91
C ARG A 104 -2.84 -1.15 22.39
N THR A 105 -2.59 -1.13 23.69
CA THR A 105 -2.36 0.04 24.55
C THR A 105 -0.91 0.57 24.60
N SER A 106 -0.01 0.22 23.68
CA SER A 106 1.40 0.67 23.76
C SER A 106 1.68 1.93 22.93
N GLU A 107 2.38 2.88 23.53
CA GLU A 107 2.61 4.26 23.05
C GLU A 107 3.60 4.43 21.86
N ASP A 108 4.10 3.38 21.22
CA ASP A 108 5.10 3.52 20.14
C ASP A 108 4.77 2.70 18.86
N GLU A 109 3.73 3.15 18.15
CA GLU A 109 3.31 2.61 16.86
C GLU A 109 4.42 2.67 15.79
N THR A 110 5.30 3.67 15.87
CA THR A 110 6.40 3.84 14.91
C THR A 110 7.41 2.71 15.05
N LYS A 111 7.82 2.38 16.27
CA LYS A 111 8.72 1.25 16.52
C LYS A 111 8.16 -0.06 15.99
N ARG A 112 6.87 -0.31 16.24
CA ARG A 112 6.19 -1.53 15.80
C ARG A 112 6.18 -1.65 14.28
N ARG A 113 5.82 -0.56 13.58
CA ARG A 113 5.87 -0.51 12.11
C ARG A 113 7.24 -0.85 11.55
N ILE A 114 8.33 -0.52 12.27
CA ILE A 114 9.70 -0.86 11.87
C ILE A 114 10.01 -2.33 12.17
N GLU A 115 9.78 -2.78 13.41
CA GLU A 115 10.09 -4.15 13.85
C GLU A 115 9.29 -5.20 13.07
N GLU A 116 8.09 -4.84 12.66
CA GLU A 116 7.14 -5.71 11.98
C GLU A 116 6.95 -5.33 10.50
N TYR A 117 7.84 -4.53 9.90
CA TYR A 117 7.75 -4.27 8.46
C TYR A 117 7.99 -5.56 7.68
N GLU A 118 7.04 -5.93 6.83
CA GLU A 118 7.09 -7.14 6.00
C GLU A 118 6.66 -6.75 4.58
N GLU A 119 7.47 -7.11 3.58
CA GLU A 119 7.22 -6.73 2.18
C GLU A 119 6.12 -7.58 1.53
N ASP A 120 5.88 -8.79 2.05
CA ASP A 120 5.04 -9.85 1.49
C ASP A 120 3.73 -10.08 2.24
N VAL A 121 3.32 -9.13 3.09
CA VAL A 121 2.04 -9.11 3.78
C VAL A 121 1.49 -7.69 3.82
N VAL A 122 0.17 -7.53 3.69
CA VAL A 122 -0.49 -6.23 3.94
C VAL A 122 -0.91 -6.16 5.41
N LYS A 123 -0.50 -5.10 6.11
CA LYS A 123 -0.90 -4.86 7.50
C LYS A 123 -2.02 -3.84 7.56
N LEU A 124 -3.13 -4.25 8.17
CA LEU A 124 -4.26 -3.39 8.44
C LEU A 124 -4.07 -2.65 9.76
N ASP A 125 -4.52 -1.40 9.80
CA ASP A 125 -4.40 -0.53 10.96
C ASP A 125 -5.33 -1.00 12.09
N PRO A 126 -4.77 -1.44 13.24
CA PRO A 126 -5.55 -2.01 14.32
C PRO A 126 -6.26 -0.98 15.20
N SER A 127 -6.02 0.31 14.98
CA SER A 127 -6.71 1.39 15.69
C SER A 127 -8.12 1.66 15.17
N ARG A 128 -8.49 0.97 14.07
CA ARG A 128 -9.77 1.11 13.39
C ARG A 128 -10.81 0.16 13.98
N ASP A 129 -12.07 0.62 14.00
CA ASP A 129 -13.19 -0.25 14.30
C ASP A 129 -13.42 -1.30 13.19
N TYR A 130 -14.25 -2.30 13.46
CA TYR A 130 -14.53 -3.37 12.49
C TYR A 130 -15.13 -2.85 11.18
N GLU A 131 -15.91 -1.77 11.22
CA GLU A 131 -16.48 -1.13 10.02
C GLU A 131 -15.36 -0.65 9.09
N ARG A 132 -14.42 0.14 9.62
CA ARG A 132 -13.29 0.65 8.84
C ARG A 132 -12.30 -0.44 8.46
N LEU A 133 -12.07 -1.41 9.34
CA LEU A 133 -11.16 -2.52 9.09
C LEU A 133 -11.66 -3.41 7.94
N ALA A 134 -12.97 -3.73 7.95
CA ALA A 134 -13.60 -4.47 6.87
C ALA A 134 -13.60 -3.65 5.57
N ALA A 135 -13.84 -2.34 5.64
CA ALA A 135 -13.77 -1.45 4.49
C ALA A 135 -12.36 -1.42 3.84
N ASP A 136 -11.32 -1.29 4.65
CA ASP A 136 -9.93 -1.36 4.16
C ASP A 136 -9.62 -2.71 3.52
N ALA A 137 -10.01 -3.80 4.18
CA ALA A 137 -9.79 -5.15 3.65
C ALA A 137 -10.55 -5.39 2.34
N ALA A 138 -11.78 -4.86 2.21
CA ALA A 138 -12.56 -4.91 0.99
C ALA A 138 -11.87 -4.12 -0.14
N ASN A 139 -11.40 -2.91 0.13
CA ASN A 139 -10.61 -2.10 -0.82
C ASN A 139 -9.35 -2.82 -1.28
N ILE A 140 -8.65 -3.50 -0.37
CA ILE A 140 -7.48 -4.32 -0.71
C ILE A 140 -7.87 -5.51 -1.60
N ALA A 141 -8.96 -6.22 -1.30
CA ALA A 141 -9.47 -7.29 -2.15
C ALA A 141 -9.84 -6.77 -3.55
N ARG A 142 -10.52 -5.62 -3.64
CA ARG A 142 -10.85 -4.95 -4.92
C ARG A 142 -9.59 -4.66 -5.72
N ALA A 143 -8.54 -4.15 -5.08
CA ALA A 143 -7.26 -3.85 -5.71
C ALA A 143 -6.56 -5.12 -6.24
N PHE A 144 -6.48 -6.19 -5.45
CA PHE A 144 -5.91 -7.47 -5.93
C PHE A 144 -6.72 -8.06 -7.09
N ARG A 145 -8.06 -7.97 -7.03
CA ARG A 145 -8.96 -8.37 -8.13
C ARG A 145 -8.67 -7.57 -9.39
N GLU A 146 -8.52 -6.25 -9.25
CA GLU A 146 -8.21 -5.35 -10.35
C GLU A 146 -6.86 -5.69 -11.00
N ILE A 147 -5.80 -5.85 -10.19
CA ILE A 147 -4.46 -6.24 -10.66
C ILE A 147 -4.54 -7.54 -11.46
N ARG A 148 -5.16 -8.57 -10.88
CA ARG A 148 -5.31 -9.89 -11.53
C ARG A 148 -6.10 -9.80 -12.83
N THR A 149 -7.22 -9.07 -12.82
CA THR A 149 -8.09 -8.92 -13.99
C THR A 149 -7.39 -8.16 -15.11
N LYS A 150 -6.78 -7.01 -14.79
CA LYS A 150 -6.03 -6.20 -15.76
C LYS A 150 -4.90 -7.04 -16.36
N TYR A 151 -4.06 -7.66 -15.51
CA TYR A 151 -2.93 -8.46 -15.94
C TYR A 151 -3.34 -9.60 -16.90
N LEU A 152 -4.35 -10.38 -16.54
CA LEU A 152 -4.85 -11.49 -17.37
C LEU A 152 -5.51 -11.02 -18.69
N SER A 153 -5.95 -9.76 -18.74
CA SER A 153 -6.55 -9.17 -19.95
C SER A 153 -5.52 -8.63 -20.95
N LEU A 154 -4.28 -8.35 -20.52
CA LEU A 154 -3.24 -7.73 -21.34
C LEU A 154 -2.88 -8.60 -22.55
N LYS A 155 -2.69 -7.98 -23.72
CA LYS A 155 -2.32 -8.68 -24.96
C LYS A 155 -1.22 -7.96 -25.73
N GLY A 156 -0.41 -8.72 -26.47
CA GLY A 156 0.56 -8.15 -27.42
C GLY A 156 1.62 -7.27 -26.75
N ALA A 157 1.66 -5.98 -27.12
CA ALA A 157 2.66 -5.04 -26.60
C ALA A 157 2.46 -4.68 -25.12
N GLU A 158 1.22 -4.68 -24.63
CA GLU A 158 0.88 -4.40 -23.23
C GLU A 158 1.52 -5.41 -22.27
N GLN A 159 1.64 -6.67 -22.72
CA GLN A 159 2.30 -7.73 -21.96
C GLN A 159 3.81 -7.51 -21.77
N GLN A 160 4.43 -6.59 -22.52
CA GLN A 160 5.84 -6.23 -22.35
C GLN A 160 6.05 -5.24 -21.19
N HIS A 161 5.00 -4.47 -20.84
CA HIS A 161 5.05 -3.44 -19.79
C HIS A 161 3.83 -3.54 -18.85
N PRO A 162 3.58 -4.71 -18.24
CA PRO A 162 2.34 -4.96 -17.51
C PRO A 162 2.11 -4.01 -16.34
N ILE A 163 3.17 -3.59 -15.65
CA ILE A 163 3.08 -2.69 -14.49
C ILE A 163 2.46 -1.35 -14.87
N ALA A 164 2.94 -0.73 -15.95
CA ALA A 164 2.45 0.57 -16.38
C ALA A 164 0.98 0.52 -16.80
N GLU A 165 0.57 -0.55 -17.47
CA GLU A 165 -0.82 -0.74 -17.88
C GLU A 165 -1.73 -0.99 -16.66
N ILE A 166 -1.26 -1.78 -15.68
CA ILE A 166 -2.00 -2.05 -14.44
C ILE A 166 -2.21 -0.78 -13.62
N LEU A 167 -1.15 0.01 -13.46
CA LEU A 167 -1.16 1.29 -12.74
C LEU A 167 -1.84 2.44 -13.51
N CYS A 168 -2.26 2.21 -14.76
CA CYS A 168 -2.75 3.25 -15.67
C CYS A 168 -1.75 4.43 -15.82
N ALA A 169 -0.46 4.13 -15.79
CA ALA A 169 0.62 5.10 -15.87
C ALA A 169 0.82 5.63 -17.31
N ASP A 170 0.87 6.96 -17.44
CA ASP A 170 1.21 7.62 -18.70
C ASP A 170 2.69 7.45 -19.08
N GLU A 171 3.09 7.93 -20.26
CA GLU A 171 4.46 7.81 -20.76
C GLU A 171 5.49 8.52 -19.87
N ALA A 172 5.15 9.67 -19.29
CA ALA A 172 6.05 10.41 -18.41
C ALA A 172 6.31 9.63 -17.11
N VAL A 173 5.26 8.99 -16.58
CA VAL A 173 5.31 8.13 -15.39
C VAL A 173 6.08 6.84 -15.64
N ARG A 174 5.92 6.20 -16.80
CA ARG A 174 6.62 4.95 -17.17
C ARG A 174 8.14 5.04 -16.95
N SER A 175 8.74 6.15 -17.37
CA SER A 175 10.19 6.37 -17.24
C SER A 175 10.69 6.46 -15.79
N GLN A 176 9.82 6.84 -14.83
CA GLN A 176 10.16 6.86 -13.41
C GLN A 176 9.96 5.50 -12.74
N MET A 177 9.03 4.68 -13.24
CA MET A 177 8.82 3.33 -12.72
C MET A 177 10.03 2.41 -12.94
N ASP A 178 10.81 2.65 -14.00
CA ASP A 178 12.09 1.96 -14.24
C ASP A 178 13.14 2.18 -13.12
N GLN A 179 12.96 3.18 -12.26
CA GLN A 179 13.86 3.45 -11.13
C GLN A 179 13.60 2.55 -9.92
N TYR A 180 12.42 1.91 -9.85
CA TYR A 180 12.08 0.96 -8.80
C TYR A 180 12.72 -0.41 -9.11
N LYS A 181 13.06 -1.18 -8.07
CA LYS A 181 13.76 -2.49 -8.20
C LYS A 181 12.93 -3.60 -8.88
N TRP A 182 11.73 -3.30 -9.38
CA TRP A 182 10.85 -4.27 -10.02
C TRP A 182 11.21 -4.51 -11.51
N GLY A 183 12.51 -4.69 -11.78
CA GLY A 183 13.05 -4.93 -13.11
C GLY A 183 12.48 -6.21 -13.71
N ASN A 184 11.58 -6.07 -14.68
CA ASN A 184 10.87 -7.15 -15.39
C ASN A 184 10.55 -8.39 -14.52
N PRO A 185 9.63 -8.29 -13.56
CA PRO A 185 9.11 -9.40 -12.73
C PRO A 185 8.76 -10.68 -13.50
N ARG A 186 8.34 -10.60 -14.77
CA ARG A 186 8.09 -11.79 -15.60
C ARG A 186 9.36 -12.62 -15.84
N THR A 187 10.53 -11.99 -15.86
CA THR A 187 11.81 -12.70 -15.99
C THR A 187 12.15 -13.42 -14.68
N ILE A 188 11.77 -12.85 -13.53
CA ILE A 188 12.01 -13.43 -12.21
C ILE A 188 11.06 -14.61 -11.97
N VAL A 189 9.75 -14.39 -12.14
CA VAL A 189 8.71 -15.41 -11.96
C VAL A 189 8.75 -16.49 -13.06
N GLY A 190 9.04 -16.10 -14.30
CA GLY A 190 9.05 -17.01 -15.45
C GLY A 190 10.20 -18.03 -15.45
N GLN A 191 11.22 -17.84 -14.61
CA GLN A 191 12.39 -18.74 -14.50
C GLN A 191 12.22 -19.84 -13.44
N ILE A 192 11.11 -19.86 -12.70
CA ILE A 192 10.87 -20.88 -11.68
C ILE A 192 10.36 -22.15 -12.37
N ASP A 193 11.23 -23.16 -12.46
CA ASP A 193 10.89 -24.47 -13.02
C ASP A 193 9.85 -25.19 -12.14
N GLY A 194 8.85 -25.81 -12.77
CA GLY A 194 7.85 -26.65 -12.09
C GLY A 194 6.50 -25.98 -11.82
N MET A 195 6.38 -24.65 -11.94
CA MET A 195 5.10 -23.94 -11.83
C MET A 195 4.31 -23.93 -13.15
N SER A 196 3.01 -24.16 -13.06
CA SER A 196 2.07 -23.89 -14.15
C SER A 196 1.97 -22.39 -14.45
N GLU A 197 1.52 -22.03 -15.65
CA GLU A 197 1.33 -20.62 -16.02
C GLU A 197 0.30 -19.92 -15.11
N ALA A 198 -0.74 -20.62 -14.66
CA ALA A 198 -1.72 -20.07 -13.73
C ALA A 198 -1.11 -19.74 -12.35
N GLU A 199 -0.17 -20.57 -11.87
CA GLU A 199 0.57 -20.30 -10.63
C GLU A 199 1.53 -19.12 -10.79
N LYS A 200 2.23 -19.03 -11.92
CA LYS A 200 3.10 -17.88 -12.23
C LYS A 200 2.31 -16.59 -12.31
N ASP A 201 1.15 -16.62 -12.96
CA ASP A 201 0.27 -15.46 -13.06
C ASP A 201 -0.23 -15.02 -11.67
N ARG A 202 -0.64 -15.98 -10.80
CA ARG A 202 -1.01 -15.67 -9.41
C ARG A 202 0.16 -15.05 -8.65
N GLN A 203 1.32 -15.70 -8.64
CA GLN A 203 2.53 -15.21 -7.97
C GLN A 203 2.87 -13.80 -8.42
N PHE A 204 2.88 -13.55 -9.72
CA PHE A 204 3.14 -12.23 -10.27
C PHE A 204 2.16 -11.18 -9.73
N THR A 205 0.86 -11.48 -9.76
CA THR A 205 -0.18 -10.52 -9.33
C THR A 205 -0.15 -10.27 -7.82
N THR A 206 0.16 -11.30 -7.03
CA THR A 206 0.30 -11.19 -5.57
C THR A 206 1.51 -10.34 -5.20
N LEU A 207 2.68 -10.66 -5.74
CA LEU A 207 3.90 -9.89 -5.53
C LEU A 207 3.76 -8.44 -6.01
N LEU A 208 3.09 -8.22 -7.15
CA LEU A 208 2.85 -6.87 -7.65
C LEU A 208 1.92 -6.07 -6.72
N GLY A 209 0.87 -6.69 -6.17
CA GLY A 209 -0.02 -6.02 -5.23
C GLY A 209 0.69 -5.61 -3.94
N TYR A 210 1.52 -6.49 -3.39
CA TYR A 210 2.38 -6.16 -2.26
C TYR A 210 3.35 -5.02 -2.57
N TRP A 211 4.04 -5.07 -3.71
CA TRP A 211 4.94 -4.00 -4.12
C TRP A 211 4.20 -2.66 -4.27
N ILE A 212 3.00 -2.64 -4.86
CA ILE A 212 2.21 -1.41 -4.98
C ILE A 212 1.88 -0.86 -3.59
N TYR A 213 1.31 -1.70 -2.72
CA TYR A 213 0.82 -1.26 -1.42
C TYR A 213 1.95 -0.92 -0.44
N ASN A 214 2.87 -1.86 -0.22
CA ASN A 214 3.92 -1.76 0.81
C ASN A 214 5.10 -0.88 0.37
N GLU A 215 5.38 -0.76 -0.93
CA GLU A 215 6.50 0.06 -1.41
C GLU A 215 6.06 1.35 -2.11
N LEU A 216 5.29 1.23 -3.20
CA LEU A 216 5.03 2.35 -4.09
C LEU A 216 4.14 3.44 -3.44
N LEU A 217 3.09 3.04 -2.73
CA LEU A 217 2.14 3.96 -2.09
C LEU A 217 2.61 4.46 -0.72
N GLU A 218 3.32 3.61 0.03
CA GLU A 218 3.83 3.90 1.37
C GLU A 218 5.06 4.82 1.34
N PHE A 219 5.94 4.68 0.33
CA PHE A 219 7.19 5.43 0.24
C PHE A 219 7.22 6.39 -0.96
N PRO A 220 6.87 7.68 -0.74
CA PRO A 220 6.84 8.69 -1.78
C PRO A 220 8.09 8.76 -2.67
N GLY A 221 7.84 8.84 -3.97
CA GLY A 221 8.85 8.85 -5.03
C GLY A 221 8.23 9.30 -6.35
N GLY A 222 7.81 8.32 -7.16
CA GLY A 222 7.02 8.57 -8.38
C GLY A 222 5.56 8.94 -8.07
N LEU A 223 4.96 8.29 -7.07
CA LEU A 223 3.71 8.70 -6.44
C LEU A 223 3.98 9.48 -5.15
N LEU A 224 3.14 10.46 -4.89
CA LEU A 224 3.20 11.30 -3.71
C LEU A 224 1.87 11.25 -2.97
N ASN A 225 1.88 10.87 -1.69
CA ASN A 225 0.73 11.04 -0.79
C ASN A 225 0.49 12.54 -0.48
N PRO A 226 -0.57 12.93 0.25
CA PRO A 226 -0.89 14.35 0.46
C PRO A 226 0.24 15.13 1.13
N VAL A 227 0.85 14.56 2.18
CA VAL A 227 1.97 15.19 2.92
C VAL A 227 3.20 15.36 2.01
N ALA A 228 3.53 14.34 1.22
CA ALA A 228 4.65 14.39 0.30
C ALA A 228 4.43 15.37 -0.85
N THR A 229 3.19 15.47 -1.35
CA THR A 229 2.80 16.46 -2.37
C THR A 229 2.95 17.88 -1.84
N ALA A 230 2.45 18.15 -0.64
CA ALA A 230 2.60 19.45 0.01
C ALA A 230 4.07 19.82 0.24
N ALA A 231 4.86 18.88 0.80
CA ALA A 231 6.30 19.08 0.98
C ALA A 231 7.02 19.31 -0.37
N TYR A 232 6.67 18.54 -1.40
CA TYR A 232 7.25 18.68 -2.74
C TYR A 232 6.97 20.06 -3.35
N LEU A 233 5.74 20.56 -3.18
CA LEU A 233 5.32 21.89 -3.58
C LEU A 233 5.82 22.99 -2.63
N ASN A 234 6.39 22.65 -1.46
CA ASN A 234 6.78 23.59 -0.41
C ASN A 234 5.63 24.43 0.10
N VAL A 235 4.54 23.75 0.43
CA VAL A 235 3.40 24.35 1.10
C VAL A 235 3.12 23.66 2.42
N ASP A 236 2.41 24.36 3.27
CA ASP A 236 1.90 23.83 4.53
C ASP A 236 1.03 22.59 4.27
N TYR A 237 1.38 21.47 4.91
CA TYR A 237 0.78 20.18 4.59
C TYR A 237 -0.62 20.03 5.18
N GLU A 238 -0.87 20.63 6.36
CA GLU A 238 -2.19 20.60 7.00
C GLU A 238 -3.19 21.41 6.16
N ALA A 239 -2.81 22.62 5.73
CA ALA A 239 -3.64 23.42 4.82
C ALA A 239 -3.91 22.72 3.48
N PHE A 240 -2.90 22.06 2.90
CA PHE A 240 -3.06 21.32 1.64
C PHE A 240 -3.99 20.11 1.79
N GLU A 241 -3.90 19.39 2.91
CA GLU A 241 -4.70 18.19 3.20
C GLU A 241 -6.17 18.54 3.53
N ASP A 242 -6.39 19.58 4.34
CA ASP A 242 -7.72 19.97 4.81
C ASP A 242 -8.56 20.71 3.76
N ASP A 243 -7.92 21.45 2.85
CA ASP A 243 -8.62 22.29 1.89
C ASP A 243 -8.47 21.81 0.44
N LYS A 244 -9.59 21.30 -0.10
CA LYS A 244 -9.68 20.79 -1.48
C LYS A 244 -9.34 21.83 -2.53
N GLN A 245 -9.43 23.14 -2.23
CA GLN A 245 -9.06 24.19 -3.18
C GLN A 245 -7.59 24.08 -3.62
N TYR A 246 -6.71 23.54 -2.76
CA TYR A 246 -5.29 23.35 -3.06
C TYR A 246 -5.00 22.05 -3.79
N GLN A 247 -5.90 21.07 -3.73
CA GLN A 247 -5.75 19.78 -4.39
C GLN A 247 -6.40 19.76 -5.78
N GLU A 248 -7.51 20.48 -5.97
CA GLU A 248 -8.28 20.54 -7.21
C GLU A 248 -7.42 20.89 -8.45
N PRO A 249 -6.45 21.82 -8.40
CA PRO A 249 -5.58 22.10 -9.54
C PRO A 249 -4.72 20.90 -10.00
N PHE A 250 -4.62 19.86 -9.18
CA PHE A 250 -3.87 18.64 -9.44
C PHE A 250 -4.77 17.43 -9.72
N SER A 251 -6.05 17.62 -10.06
CA SER A 251 -6.97 16.52 -10.38
C SER A 251 -6.45 15.60 -11.49
N ASP A 252 -5.85 16.19 -12.53
CA ASP A 252 -5.28 15.45 -13.67
C ASP A 252 -4.02 14.66 -13.30
N ALA A 253 -3.48 14.89 -12.10
CA ALA A 253 -2.33 14.18 -11.58
C ALA A 253 -2.73 13.05 -10.62
N LEU A 254 -4.01 12.85 -10.33
CA LEU A 254 -4.47 11.84 -9.38
C LEU A 254 -4.16 10.41 -9.86
N TYR A 255 -3.77 9.57 -8.91
CA TYR A 255 -3.62 8.14 -9.12
C TYR A 255 -4.98 7.44 -9.04
N GLU A 256 -5.36 6.77 -10.13
CA GLU A 256 -6.63 6.03 -10.27
C GLU A 256 -6.41 4.51 -10.43
N GLY A 257 -5.22 4.01 -10.09
CA GLY A 257 -4.90 2.59 -10.21
C GLY A 257 -5.38 1.76 -9.00
N PRO A 258 -4.93 0.49 -8.91
CA PRO A 258 -5.21 -0.37 -7.76
C PRO A 258 -4.89 0.31 -6.43
N PHE A 259 -5.74 0.11 -5.42
CA PHE A 259 -5.68 0.74 -4.10
C PHE A 259 -5.96 2.26 -4.06
N SER A 260 -6.42 2.87 -5.15
CA SER A 260 -6.81 4.30 -5.14
C SER A 260 -7.99 4.63 -4.21
N GLU A 261 -8.76 3.64 -3.76
CA GLU A 261 -9.82 3.82 -2.75
C GLU A 261 -9.28 3.94 -1.32
N MET A 262 -8.03 3.51 -1.08
CA MET A 262 -7.41 3.54 0.25
C MET A 262 -6.90 4.93 0.66
N GLY A 263 -6.81 5.86 -0.27
CA GLY A 263 -6.20 7.17 -0.03
C GLY A 263 -6.04 7.98 -1.31
N GLN A 264 -5.30 9.07 -1.22
CA GLN A 264 -5.06 9.95 -2.37
C GLN A 264 -3.57 10.03 -2.66
N TRP A 265 -3.22 9.79 -3.92
CA TRP A 265 -1.86 9.95 -4.40
C TRP A 265 -1.86 10.71 -5.71
N TRP A 266 -0.74 11.39 -5.98
CA TRP A 266 -0.53 12.10 -7.22
C TRP A 266 0.75 11.64 -7.90
N TRP A 267 0.70 11.51 -9.22
CA TRP A 267 1.86 11.29 -10.04
C TRP A 267 2.73 12.54 -10.07
N LYS A 268 3.94 12.43 -9.52
CA LYS A 268 4.93 13.50 -9.51
C LYS A 268 5.21 14.08 -10.91
N PRO A 269 5.37 13.29 -12.00
CA PRO A 269 5.56 13.84 -13.34
C PRO A 269 4.41 14.74 -13.81
N GLN A 270 3.18 14.39 -13.45
CA GLN A 270 2.00 15.17 -13.84
C GLN A 270 1.92 16.46 -13.03
N ILE A 271 2.27 16.43 -11.74
CA ILE A 271 2.47 17.66 -10.95
C ILE A 271 3.54 18.55 -11.60
N ASP A 272 4.67 17.99 -12.01
CA ASP A 272 5.73 18.74 -12.69
C ASP A 272 5.25 19.37 -14.00
N GLN A 273 4.44 18.65 -14.77
CA GLN A 273 3.83 19.16 -16.00
C GLN A 273 2.87 20.32 -15.72
N ILE A 274 2.02 20.21 -14.70
CA ILE A 274 1.10 21.27 -14.28
C ILE A 274 1.89 22.53 -13.89
N ARG A 275 2.96 22.37 -13.11
CA ARG A 275 3.83 23.50 -12.72
C ARG A 275 4.54 24.12 -13.91
N ALA A 276 5.03 23.30 -14.84
CA ALA A 276 5.69 23.75 -16.05
C ALA A 276 4.74 24.54 -16.98
N ASN A 277 3.48 24.13 -17.07
CA ASN A 277 2.46 24.83 -17.87
C ASN A 277 2.15 26.25 -17.36
N HIS A 278 2.46 26.53 -16.09
CA HIS A 278 2.28 27.84 -15.46
C HIS A 278 3.57 28.66 -15.38
N MET A 279 4.63 28.25 -16.08
CA MET A 279 5.84 29.06 -16.22
C MET A 279 5.61 30.27 -17.13
N THR A 280 6.27 31.36 -16.79
CA THR A 280 6.33 32.62 -17.52
C THR A 280 7.72 32.84 -18.10
N ALA A 281 7.87 33.79 -19.02
CA ALA A 281 9.17 34.11 -19.61
C ALA A 281 10.18 34.69 -18.60
N GLU A 282 9.74 35.14 -17.44
CA GLU A 282 10.58 35.72 -16.38
C GLU A 282 11.10 34.68 -15.39
N ASP A 283 10.58 33.45 -15.44
CA ASP A 283 10.95 32.41 -14.49
C ASP A 283 12.33 31.82 -14.78
N SER A 284 13.18 31.81 -13.75
CA SER A 284 14.47 31.10 -13.80
C SER A 284 14.36 29.60 -13.48
N GLY A 285 13.17 29.11 -13.11
CA GLY A 285 12.90 27.73 -12.75
C GLY A 285 11.41 27.45 -12.57
N ILE A 286 11.04 26.19 -12.38
CA ILE A 286 9.65 25.77 -12.16
C ILE A 286 9.12 26.43 -10.87
N PRO A 287 7.95 27.10 -10.88
CA PRO A 287 7.41 27.76 -9.69
C PRO A 287 7.19 26.75 -8.56
N ASP A 288 7.43 27.18 -7.32
CA ASP A 288 7.01 26.42 -6.15
C ASP A 288 5.53 26.66 -5.86
N GLY A 289 4.99 25.96 -4.86
CA GLY A 289 3.57 25.94 -4.54
C GLY A 289 2.99 27.33 -4.27
N PRO A 290 3.55 28.16 -3.38
CA PRO A 290 2.97 29.48 -3.10
C PRO A 290 2.83 30.37 -4.36
N GLU A 291 3.86 30.40 -5.20
CA GLU A 291 3.81 31.17 -6.45
C GLU A 291 2.89 30.51 -7.48
N LEU A 292 2.87 29.17 -7.56
CA LEU A 292 1.95 28.42 -8.42
C LEU A 292 0.49 28.68 -8.04
N PHE A 293 0.13 28.59 -6.77
CA PHE A 293 -1.24 28.79 -6.29
C PHE A 293 -1.72 30.22 -6.54
N LYS A 294 -0.84 31.20 -6.40
CA LYS A 294 -1.14 32.58 -6.81
C LYS A 294 -1.42 32.70 -8.32
N ARG A 295 -0.71 31.95 -9.18
CA ARG A 295 -0.95 31.92 -10.63
C ARG A 295 -2.24 31.18 -11.00
N LEU A 296 -2.65 30.24 -10.15
CA LEU A 296 -3.90 29.48 -10.26
C LEU A 296 -5.11 30.22 -9.66
N ASP A 297 -4.92 31.45 -9.14
CA ASP A 297 -5.97 32.24 -8.48
C ASP A 297 -6.56 31.57 -7.22
N CYS A 298 -5.74 30.76 -6.52
CA CYS A 298 -6.09 30.16 -5.23
C CYS A 298 -5.74 31.09 -4.06
N ASP A 299 -6.31 30.83 -2.87
CA ASP A 299 -5.94 31.57 -1.66
C ASP A 299 -4.45 31.40 -1.32
N PRO A 300 -3.78 32.42 -0.76
CA PRO A 300 -2.38 32.29 -0.37
C PRO A 300 -2.17 31.18 0.67
N ILE A 301 -1.20 30.31 0.41
CA ILE A 301 -0.81 29.22 1.32
C ILE A 301 0.60 29.44 1.87
N ASN A 302 0.81 29.05 3.12
CA ASN A 302 2.12 29.15 3.77
C ASN A 302 3.09 28.10 3.23
N THR A 303 4.39 28.32 3.43
CA THR A 303 5.45 27.37 3.05
C THR A 303 5.56 26.21 4.04
N SER A 304 5.98 25.05 3.52
CA SER A 304 6.21 23.85 4.34
C SER A 304 7.34 24.04 5.36
N LYS A 305 7.18 23.52 6.57
CA LYS A 305 8.18 23.59 7.65
C LYS A 305 8.73 22.22 8.01
N CYS A 306 9.97 22.18 8.49
CA CYS A 306 10.63 20.94 8.90
C CYS A 306 10.13 20.48 10.28
N HIS A 307 9.60 19.25 10.34
CA HIS A 307 9.15 18.59 11.57
C HIS A 307 10.20 17.58 12.07
N ASP A 308 11.34 18.05 12.58
CA ASP A 308 12.25 17.22 13.36
C ASP A 308 12.15 17.63 14.84
N GLU A 309 11.94 16.69 15.76
CA GLU A 309 11.64 16.98 17.17
C GLU A 309 12.80 17.70 17.90
N GLU A 310 14.04 17.54 17.42
CA GLU A 310 15.22 18.10 18.06
C GLU A 310 15.75 19.37 17.34
N MET A 311 15.54 19.48 16.03
CA MET A 311 16.10 20.57 15.20
C MET A 311 15.09 21.19 14.22
N GLY A 312 13.81 20.84 14.31
CA GLY A 312 12.72 21.36 13.49
C GLY A 312 12.46 22.83 13.78
N GLY A 313 12.75 23.68 12.79
CA GLY A 313 12.56 25.12 12.86
C GLY A 313 11.97 25.67 11.56
N ASP A 314 12.27 26.94 11.26
CA ASP A 314 11.83 27.67 10.06
C ASP A 314 12.54 27.24 8.74
N HIS A 315 13.06 26.01 8.69
CA HIS A 315 13.64 25.47 7.46
C HIS A 315 12.55 24.94 6.53
N GLU A 316 12.66 25.26 5.25
CA GLU A 316 11.78 24.70 4.22
C GLU A 316 11.89 23.17 4.17
N ALA A 317 10.77 22.48 4.30
CA ALA A 317 10.70 21.03 4.14
C ALA A 317 10.29 20.67 2.71
N ARG A 318 11.05 19.75 2.11
CA ARG A 318 10.87 19.33 0.71
C ARG A 318 10.78 17.81 0.53
N TYR A 319 10.69 17.09 1.65
CA TYR A 319 10.71 15.63 1.73
C TYR A 319 9.68 15.14 2.74
N TYR A 320 9.26 13.89 2.57
CA TYR A 320 8.37 13.19 3.48
C TYR A 320 9.19 12.39 4.50
N GLY A 321 8.93 12.62 5.79
CA GLY A 321 9.53 11.90 6.89
C GLY A 321 8.75 10.62 7.17
N VAL A 322 9.19 9.48 6.66
CA VAL A 322 8.47 8.18 6.69
C VAL A 322 8.04 7.73 8.08
N MET A 323 8.89 7.93 9.09
CA MET A 323 8.62 7.49 10.47
C MET A 323 7.64 8.39 11.22
N ILE A 324 7.63 9.68 10.87
CA ILE A 324 6.80 10.69 11.55
C ILE A 324 5.60 11.13 10.72
N GLN A 325 5.53 10.64 9.49
CA GLN A 325 4.54 10.97 8.45
C GLN A 325 4.31 12.49 8.27
N LYS A 326 5.40 13.27 8.37
CA LYS A 326 5.39 14.74 8.30
C LYS A 326 6.51 15.28 7.42
N PRO A 327 6.42 16.53 6.94
CA PRO A 327 7.48 17.13 6.13
C PRO A 327 8.81 17.27 6.89
N VAL A 328 9.92 16.93 6.24
CA VAL A 328 11.29 17.09 6.75
C VAL A 328 12.18 17.82 5.75
N CYS A 329 13.18 18.56 6.24
CA CYS A 329 14.20 19.19 5.40
C CYS A 329 15.40 18.27 5.21
N LYS A 330 16.22 18.57 4.19
CA LYS A 330 17.38 17.73 3.82
C LYS A 330 18.46 17.71 4.92
N GLU A 331 18.62 18.82 5.62
CA GLU A 331 19.66 19.03 6.65
C GLU A 331 19.39 18.18 7.90
N HIS A 332 18.13 18.00 8.25
CA HIS A 332 17.69 17.29 9.47
C HIS A 332 17.10 15.91 9.16
N SER A 333 17.43 15.34 8.00
CA SER A 333 16.99 13.98 7.66
C SER A 333 18.04 13.26 6.81
N LYS A 334 18.02 11.94 6.87
CA LYS A 334 18.93 11.06 6.13
C LYS A 334 18.19 10.34 5.03
N ASP A 335 18.95 9.99 3.98
CA ASP A 335 18.51 8.94 3.06
C ASP A 335 18.42 7.65 3.88
N GLY A 336 17.28 6.96 3.82
CA GLY A 336 17.03 5.76 4.65
C GLY A 336 17.80 4.51 4.24
N GLY A 337 18.85 4.64 3.42
CA GLY A 337 19.74 3.54 3.06
C GLY A 337 19.01 2.37 2.42
N GLY A 338 19.24 1.16 2.94
CA GLY A 338 18.58 -0.06 2.48
C GLY A 338 17.14 -0.24 2.99
N TRP A 339 16.71 0.58 3.95
CA TRP A 339 15.36 0.49 4.54
C TRP A 339 14.30 1.17 3.67
N LEU A 340 14.69 2.17 2.86
CA LEU A 340 13.79 2.76 1.87
C LEU A 340 13.93 2.03 0.53
N PRO A 341 12.81 1.70 -0.15
CA PRO A 341 12.88 1.05 -1.44
C PRO A 341 13.52 1.98 -2.48
N MET A 342 14.18 1.40 -3.48
CA MET A 342 14.68 2.19 -4.60
C MET A 342 13.50 2.85 -5.33
N GLY A 343 13.66 4.11 -5.71
CA GLY A 343 12.59 4.89 -6.33
C GLY A 343 11.86 5.81 -5.36
N ALA A 344 11.93 5.56 -4.04
CA ALA A 344 11.38 6.42 -2.98
C ALA A 344 12.17 7.73 -2.77
N THR A 345 12.42 8.46 -3.86
CA THR A 345 13.30 9.65 -3.91
C THR A 345 12.79 10.85 -3.12
N ARG A 346 11.55 10.80 -2.61
CA ARG A 346 10.93 11.83 -1.77
C ARG A 346 10.77 11.44 -0.32
N SER A 347 11.19 10.23 0.03
CA SER A 347 11.16 9.70 1.40
C SER A 347 12.50 9.89 2.09
N ARG A 348 12.47 10.30 3.36
CA ARG A 348 13.64 10.45 4.23
C ARG A 348 13.28 10.04 5.66
N ILE A 349 14.29 9.77 6.47
CA ILE A 349 14.14 9.48 7.91
C ILE A 349 14.71 10.68 8.68
N SER A 350 13.95 11.24 9.62
CA SER A 350 14.44 12.35 10.45
C SER A 350 15.68 11.91 11.25
N VAL A 351 16.59 12.83 11.54
CA VAL A 351 17.84 12.46 12.23
C VAL A 351 17.56 11.93 13.64
N ALA A 352 16.61 12.55 14.35
CA ALA A 352 16.19 12.11 15.68
C ALA A 352 15.64 10.67 15.65
N LYS A 353 14.66 10.39 14.78
CA LYS A 353 14.04 9.06 14.67
C LYS A 353 14.99 8.02 14.11
N HIS A 354 15.88 8.41 13.20
CA HIS A 354 16.94 7.51 12.75
C HIS A 354 17.85 7.11 13.91
N ALA A 355 18.24 8.05 14.78
CA ALA A 355 19.08 7.74 15.93
C ALA A 355 18.37 6.82 16.93
N GLU A 356 17.08 7.08 17.17
CA GLU A 356 16.21 6.29 18.02
C GLU A 356 16.07 4.86 17.51
N TYR A 357 15.72 4.68 16.23
CA TYR A 357 15.34 3.37 15.69
C TYR A 357 16.43 2.61 14.93
N ASN A 358 17.65 3.15 14.83
CA ASN A 358 18.78 2.50 14.14
C ASN A 358 19.01 1.02 14.53
N PRO A 359 18.80 0.58 15.79
CA PRO A 359 18.96 -0.83 16.14
C PRO A 359 18.01 -1.79 15.41
N TRP A 360 16.87 -1.30 14.92
CA TRP A 360 15.80 -2.10 14.30
C TRP A 360 15.69 -1.92 12.78
N MET A 361 16.40 -0.95 12.20
CA MET A 361 16.39 -0.67 10.76
C MET A 361 17.52 -1.40 9.99
N GLN A 362 17.98 -2.56 10.46
CA GLN A 362 19.16 -3.26 9.90
C GLN A 362 18.81 -4.30 8.84
#